data_AF-A0A6I4Z5G9-F1
#
_entry.id   AF-A0A6I4Z5G9-F1
#
_cell.length_a   1.000
_cell.length_b   1.000
_cell.length_c   1.000
_cell.angle_alpha   90.00
_cell.angle_beta   90.00
_cell.angle_gamma   90.00
#
_symmetry.space_group_name_H-M   'P 1'
#
loop_
_entity.id
_entity.type
_entity.pdbx_description
1 polymer ?
#
loop_
_entity_poly.entity_id
_entity_poly.type
_entity_poly.pdbx_seq_one_letter_code
_entity_poly.pdbx_strand_id
1 'polypeptide(L)'
;METHNSFRLWLKLRVGKALATEEASLSVTLAGREVTISSERQSQPLSEASWLVFDCHGFATEEDARDYGEELRRAVHLAGLCARVGVDAGDRGENRTVSYVNPEVLQGSGVLDLDTRIAPDIHGVLVLPDDGKTLFVRLGQAKGTVRSNADGFCSRS
;
A
#
# COMPACT_ATOMS: atom_id res chain seq x y z
N MET A 1 -8.62 -5.75 -27.30
CA MET A 1 -7.86 -5.03 -26.26
C MET A 1 -7.27 -6.12 -25.39
N GLU A 2 -6.01 -6.46 -25.62
CA GLU A 2 -5.37 -7.59 -24.92
C GLU A 2 -5.21 -7.22 -23.45
N THR A 3 -6.06 -7.82 -22.61
CA THR A 3 -5.81 -7.89 -21.17
C THR A 3 -4.61 -8.80 -20.98
N HIS A 4 -3.41 -8.23 -21.00
CA HIS A 4 -2.27 -8.94 -20.47
C HIS A 4 -2.58 -9.20 -18.99
N ASN A 5 -2.87 -10.47 -18.65
CA ASN A 5 -2.94 -10.94 -17.27
C ASN A 5 -1.54 -10.86 -16.67
N SER A 6 -1.06 -9.64 -16.46
CA SER A 6 0.16 -9.38 -15.74
C SER A 6 -0.17 -9.12 -14.28
N PHE A 7 0.81 -9.38 -13.44
CA PHE A 7 0.71 -9.17 -12.00
C PHE A 7 1.59 -8.00 -11.59
N ARG A 8 1.15 -7.34 -10.53
CA ARG A 8 1.86 -6.27 -9.85
C ARG A 8 2.18 -6.72 -8.43
N LEU A 9 3.37 -6.37 -7.98
CA LEU A 9 3.85 -6.60 -6.64
C LEU A 9 3.98 -5.26 -5.92
N TRP A 10 3.43 -5.21 -4.70
CA TRP A 10 3.67 -4.18 -3.71
C TRP A 10 4.36 -4.75 -2.49
N LEU A 11 5.44 -4.10 -2.06
CA LEU A 11 6.05 -4.34 -0.75
C LEU A 11 5.92 -3.06 0.08
N LYS A 12 5.08 -3.12 1.12
CA LYS A 12 4.92 -2.04 2.10
C LYS A 12 5.74 -2.33 3.34
N LEU A 13 6.53 -1.36 3.77
CA LEU A 13 7.40 -1.49 4.93
C LEU A 13 7.51 -0.19 5.71
N ARG A 14 7.89 -0.32 6.98
CA ARG A 14 8.16 0.79 7.88
C ARG A 14 9.66 0.98 8.02
N VAL A 15 10.10 2.24 7.98
CA VAL A 15 11.48 2.63 8.25
C VAL A 15 11.57 3.34 9.59
N GLY A 16 12.61 3.03 10.36
CA GLY A 16 12.88 3.65 11.65
C GLY A 16 13.54 5.02 11.55
N LYS A 17 14.10 5.35 10.38
CA LYS A 17 14.68 6.66 10.08
C LYS A 17 14.22 7.09 8.69
N ALA A 18 13.87 8.36 8.56
CA ALA A 18 13.53 8.94 7.27
C ALA A 18 14.70 8.88 6.28
N LEU A 19 14.37 8.81 4.99
CA LEU A 19 15.36 8.84 3.92
C LEU A 19 15.89 10.27 3.74
N ALA A 20 17.14 10.42 3.32
CA ALA A 20 17.74 11.74 3.10
C ALA A 20 17.42 12.27 1.68
N THR A 21 16.14 12.30 1.30
CA THR A 21 15.70 12.79 -0.01
C THR A 21 14.35 13.50 0.08
N GLU A 22 14.27 14.65 -0.58
CA GLU A 22 13.04 15.45 -0.68
C GLU A 22 12.12 14.98 -1.82
N GLU A 23 12.56 13.98 -2.60
CA GLU A 23 11.75 13.40 -3.65
C GLU A 23 10.54 12.65 -3.07
N ALA A 24 9.38 12.75 -3.72
CA ALA A 24 8.18 12.01 -3.32
C ALA A 24 8.23 10.54 -3.78
N SER A 25 9.02 10.24 -4.82
CA SER A 25 9.19 8.91 -5.38
C SER A 25 10.54 8.78 -6.09
N LEU A 26 11.12 7.58 -6.06
CA LEU A 26 12.37 7.22 -6.73
C LEU A 26 12.17 5.94 -7.54
N SER A 27 12.56 5.95 -8.81
CA SER A 27 12.65 4.73 -9.62
C SER A 27 14.06 4.17 -9.58
N VAL A 28 14.21 2.91 -9.21
CA VAL A 28 15.50 2.22 -9.14
C VAL A 28 15.41 0.84 -9.80
N THR A 29 16.50 0.35 -10.36
CA THR A 29 16.56 -1.02 -10.88
C THR A 29 17.10 -1.96 -9.81
N LEU A 30 16.29 -2.90 -9.35
CA LEU A 30 16.66 -3.93 -8.37
C LEU A 30 16.52 -5.32 -9.00
N ALA A 31 17.59 -6.11 -8.97
CA ALA A 31 17.63 -7.46 -9.55
C ALA A 31 17.07 -7.52 -10.99
N GLY A 32 17.42 -6.52 -11.81
CA GLY A 32 17.02 -6.44 -13.23
C GLY A 32 15.58 -5.98 -13.48
N ARG A 33 14.83 -5.57 -12.46
CA ARG A 33 13.49 -4.99 -12.61
C ARG A 33 13.45 -3.55 -12.11
N GLU A 34 12.65 -2.73 -12.77
CA GLU A 34 12.35 -1.38 -12.31
C GLU A 34 11.40 -1.44 -11.12
N VAL A 35 11.77 -0.75 -10.06
CA VAL A 35 11.04 -0.66 -8.80
C VAL A 35 10.84 0.80 -8.47
N THR A 36 9.58 1.21 -8.31
CA THR A 36 9.25 2.55 -7.84
C THR A 36 9.11 2.54 -6.33
N ILE A 37 9.92 3.34 -5.65
CA ILE A 37 9.88 3.56 -4.21
C ILE A 37 9.12 4.85 -3.97
N SER A 38 8.05 4.80 -3.19
CA SER A 38 7.23 5.98 -2.86
C SER A 38 6.86 5.99 -1.39
N SER A 39 6.51 7.16 -0.88
CA SER A 39 5.86 7.27 0.42
C SER A 39 4.45 6.69 0.38
N GLU A 40 3.98 6.16 1.51
CA GLU A 40 2.59 5.70 1.62
C GLU A 40 1.60 6.83 1.28
N ARG A 41 1.85 8.03 1.79
CA ARG A 41 1.02 9.21 1.55
C ARG A 41 1.45 9.88 0.25
N GLN A 42 0.57 9.88 -0.74
CA GLN A 42 0.82 10.57 -2.00
C GLN A 42 1.20 12.03 -1.74
N SER A 43 2.26 12.50 -2.40
CA SER A 43 2.85 13.84 -2.26
C SER A 43 3.64 14.12 -0.97
N GLN A 44 3.80 13.14 -0.07
CA GLN A 44 4.72 13.28 1.05
C GLN A 44 6.15 12.99 0.58
N PRO A 45 7.12 13.88 0.87
CA PRO A 45 8.54 13.59 0.66
C PRO A 45 8.98 12.32 1.39
N LEU A 46 9.90 11.57 0.78
CA LEU A 46 10.50 10.40 1.41
C LEU A 46 11.29 10.76 2.69
N SER A 47 11.70 12.03 2.83
CA SER A 47 12.30 12.62 4.04
C SER A 47 11.37 12.73 5.24
N GLU A 48 10.07 12.60 5.05
CA GLU A 48 9.08 12.62 6.13
C GLU A 48 8.31 11.29 6.25
N ALA A 49 8.55 10.37 5.32
CA ALA A 49 7.84 9.11 5.25
C ALA A 49 8.36 8.11 6.29
N SER A 50 7.45 7.64 7.15
CA SER A 50 7.70 6.49 8.04
C SER A 50 7.35 5.16 7.36
N TRP A 51 6.49 5.20 6.35
CA TRP A 51 6.03 4.05 5.57
C TRP A 51 6.41 4.24 4.11
N LEU A 52 7.07 3.24 3.54
CA LEU A 52 7.49 3.18 2.15
C LEU A 52 6.76 2.07 1.43
N VAL A 53 6.48 2.31 0.16
CA VAL A 53 5.88 1.34 -0.76
C VAL A 53 6.83 1.15 -1.95
N PHE A 54 7.23 -0.09 -2.16
CA PHE A 54 7.99 -0.54 -3.32
C PHE A 54 7.01 -1.17 -4.29
N ASP A 55 7.04 -0.72 -5.52
CA ASP A 55 6.04 -1.01 -6.53
C ASP A 55 6.69 -1.55 -7.80
N CYS A 56 6.27 -2.73 -8.23
CA CYS A 56 6.82 -3.46 -9.37
C CYS A 56 5.70 -4.02 -10.24
N HIS A 57 5.82 -3.89 -11.55
CA HIS A 57 4.82 -4.31 -12.53
C HIS A 57 5.37 -5.35 -13.52
N GLY A 58 4.48 -5.91 -14.34
CA GLY A 58 4.87 -6.71 -15.51
C GLY A 58 5.32 -8.14 -15.19
N PHE A 59 4.79 -8.75 -14.13
CA PHE A 59 5.01 -10.17 -13.86
C PHE A 59 4.05 -11.02 -14.69
N ALA A 60 4.53 -12.10 -15.29
CA ALA A 60 3.68 -13.00 -16.09
C ALA A 60 2.76 -13.85 -15.21
N THR A 61 3.21 -14.20 -14.01
CA THR A 61 2.46 -15.04 -13.06
C THR A 61 2.45 -14.44 -11.65
N GLU A 62 1.46 -14.81 -10.85
CA GLU A 62 1.38 -14.43 -9.43
C GLU A 62 2.56 -14.98 -8.63
N GLU A 63 3.00 -16.21 -8.96
CA GLU A 63 4.11 -16.89 -8.32
C GLU A 63 5.43 -16.14 -8.54
N ASP A 64 5.74 -15.75 -9.77
CA ASP A 64 6.94 -14.96 -10.09
C ASP A 64 6.96 -13.62 -9.31
N ALA A 65 5.80 -12.96 -9.22
CA ALA A 65 5.66 -11.71 -8.48
C ALA A 65 5.89 -11.91 -6.98
N ARG A 66 5.38 -13.02 -6.42
CA ARG A 66 5.52 -13.35 -5.00
C ARG A 66 6.97 -13.71 -4.67
N ASP A 67 7.61 -14.53 -5.49
CA ASP A 67 9.01 -14.93 -5.29
C ASP A 67 9.95 -13.73 -5.37
N TYR A 68 9.77 -12.88 -6.37
CA TYR A 68 10.52 -11.63 -6.45
C TYR A 68 10.25 -10.71 -5.25
N GLY A 69 9.01 -10.64 -4.75
CA GLY A 69 8.66 -9.85 -3.56
C GLY A 69 9.35 -10.33 -2.29
N GLU A 70 9.49 -11.65 -2.14
CA GLU A 70 10.22 -12.26 -1.04
C GLU A 70 11.73 -11.97 -1.12
N GLU A 71 12.32 -12.01 -2.31
CA GLU A 71 13.70 -11.62 -2.55
C GLU A 71 13.93 -10.13 -2.27
N LEU A 72 13.05 -9.27 -2.77
CA LEU A 72 13.09 -7.83 -2.55
C LEU A 72 13.03 -7.51 -1.05
N ARG A 73 12.13 -8.18 -0.30
CA ARG A 73 12.03 -8.01 1.15
C ARG A 73 13.36 -8.32 1.85
N ARG A 74 13.98 -9.46 1.52
CA ARG A 74 15.29 -9.84 2.10
C ARG A 74 16.38 -8.85 1.75
N ALA A 75 16.41 -8.38 0.50
CA ALA A 75 17.36 -7.37 0.04
C ALA A 75 17.21 -6.07 0.82
N VAL A 76 15.98 -5.63 1.07
CA VAL A 76 15.70 -4.41 1.83
C VAL A 76 16.05 -4.58 3.31
N HIS A 77 15.77 -5.72 3.93
CA HIS A 77 16.23 -6.02 5.30
C HIS A 77 17.76 -5.97 5.42
N LEU A 78 18.46 -6.59 4.47
CA LEU A 78 19.92 -6.58 4.42
C LEU A 78 20.45 -5.15 4.23
N ALA A 79 19.86 -4.38 3.32
CA ALA A 79 20.23 -2.98 3.09
C ALA A 79 20.00 -2.12 4.35
N GLY A 80 18.87 -2.29 5.04
CA GLY A 80 18.59 -1.64 6.32
C GLY A 80 19.63 -1.95 7.39
N LEU A 81 20.00 -3.23 7.52
CA LEU A 81 21.06 -3.67 8.43
C LEU A 81 22.40 -3.00 8.10
N CYS A 82 22.82 -3.01 6.84
CA CYS A 82 24.06 -2.38 6.38
C CYS A 82 24.06 -0.86 6.62
N ALA A 83 22.93 -0.20 6.40
CA ALA A 83 22.75 1.24 6.61
C ALA A 83 22.50 1.63 8.07
N ARG A 84 22.37 0.66 8.98
CA ARG A 84 21.95 0.85 10.39
C ARG A 84 20.61 1.60 10.49
N VAL A 85 19.71 1.32 9.57
CA VAL A 85 18.33 1.82 9.56
C VAL A 85 17.44 0.65 9.93
N GLY A 86 16.66 0.79 11.01
CA GLY A 86 15.65 -0.21 11.35
C GLY A 86 14.61 -0.30 10.24
N VAL A 87 14.39 -1.49 9.70
CA VAL A 87 13.38 -1.74 8.67
C VAL A 87 12.47 -2.86 9.13
N ASP A 88 11.17 -2.62 9.07
CA ASP A 88 10.14 -3.60 9.37
C ASP A 88 9.27 -3.79 8.12
N ALA A 89 9.45 -4.92 7.45
CA ALA A 89 8.80 -5.25 6.18
C ALA A 89 7.75 -6.37 6.32
N GLY A 90 7.28 -6.64 7.54
CA GLY A 90 6.31 -7.68 7.84
C GLY A 90 6.90 -9.09 7.75
N ASP A 91 6.30 -10.04 8.46
CA ASP A 91 6.73 -11.44 8.51
C ASP A 91 6.08 -12.30 7.43
N ARG A 92 6.75 -13.39 7.03
CA ARG A 92 6.25 -14.32 6.03
C ARG A 92 4.96 -14.96 6.55
N GLY A 93 3.82 -14.70 5.90
CA GLY A 93 2.51 -15.21 6.33
C GLY A 93 1.73 -14.26 7.25
N GLU A 94 2.31 -13.13 7.64
CA GLU A 94 1.63 -12.07 8.39
C GLU A 94 1.38 -10.85 7.49
N ASN A 95 0.69 -11.07 6.36
CA ASN A 95 0.07 -9.97 5.62
C ASN A 95 -1.09 -9.41 6.47
N ARG A 96 -0.75 -8.68 7.53
CA ARG A 96 -1.72 -8.11 8.46
C ARG A 96 -2.36 -6.93 7.78
N THR A 97 -3.67 -7.03 7.57
CA THR A 97 -4.50 -5.90 7.14
C THR A 97 -4.40 -4.81 8.20
N VAL A 98 -3.78 -3.68 7.85
CA VAL A 98 -3.62 -2.51 8.74
C VAL A 98 -4.80 -1.53 8.65
N SER A 99 -5.71 -1.71 7.69
CA SER A 99 -6.97 -0.96 7.60
C SER A 99 -8.07 -1.75 6.89
N TYR A 100 -9.27 -1.81 7.48
CA TYR A 100 -10.45 -2.42 6.87
C TYR A 100 -11.36 -1.32 6.37
N VAL A 101 -11.45 -1.14 5.05
CA VAL A 101 -12.44 -0.26 4.43
C VAL A 101 -13.57 -1.16 3.95
N ASN A 102 -14.80 -0.91 4.41
CA ASN A 102 -15.96 -1.69 3.95
C ASN A 102 -16.27 -1.31 2.48
N PRO A 103 -16.13 -2.23 1.51
CA PRO A 103 -16.42 -1.95 0.11
C PRO A 103 -17.86 -1.50 -0.14
N GLU A 104 -18.82 -1.97 0.66
CA GLU A 104 -20.24 -1.60 0.55
C GLU A 104 -20.48 -0.12 0.84
N VAL A 105 -19.69 0.46 1.78
CA VAL A 105 -19.78 1.89 2.13
C VAL A 105 -19.27 2.77 0.99
N LEU A 106 -18.22 2.32 0.28
CA LEU A 106 -17.65 3.07 -0.84
C LEU A 106 -18.47 2.90 -2.13
N GLN A 107 -19.01 1.70 -2.40
CA GLN A 107 -19.95 1.48 -3.50
C GLN A 107 -21.25 2.27 -3.30
N GLY A 108 -21.81 2.29 -2.08
CA GLY A 108 -22.99 3.10 -1.76
C GLY A 108 -22.78 4.61 -1.85
N SER A 109 -21.53 5.09 -1.79
CA SER A 109 -21.19 6.51 -1.93
C SER A 109 -21.00 6.99 -3.38
N GLY A 110 -21.09 6.09 -4.37
CA GLY A 110 -20.89 6.42 -5.79
C GLY A 110 -19.43 6.67 -6.18
N VAL A 111 -18.48 6.32 -5.30
CA VAL A 111 -17.03 6.53 -5.50
C VAL A 111 -16.37 5.36 -6.25
N LEU A 112 -17.02 4.19 -6.31
CA LEU A 112 -16.50 2.97 -6.95
C LEU A 112 -17.47 2.45 -8.01
N ASP A 113 -16.94 2.15 -9.20
CA ASP A 113 -17.64 1.32 -10.18
C ASP A 113 -17.72 -0.14 -9.70
N LEU A 114 -18.75 -0.87 -10.12
CA LEU A 114 -19.02 -2.26 -9.72
C LEU A 114 -17.88 -3.25 -9.99
N ASP A 115 -16.98 -2.93 -10.93
CA ASP A 115 -15.85 -3.77 -11.33
C ASP A 115 -14.52 -3.39 -10.65
N THR A 116 -14.58 -2.45 -9.68
CA THR A 116 -13.40 -1.95 -8.99
C THR A 116 -13.09 -2.79 -7.74
N ARG A 117 -11.85 -3.29 -7.64
CA ARG A 117 -11.36 -4.02 -6.46
C ARG A 117 -10.69 -3.07 -5.48
N ILE A 118 -11.02 -3.18 -4.19
CA ILE A 118 -10.28 -2.49 -3.14
C ILE A 118 -9.14 -3.40 -2.70
N ALA A 119 -7.90 -2.94 -2.85
CA ALA A 119 -6.76 -3.64 -2.27
C ALA A 119 -6.75 -3.46 -0.74
N PRO A 120 -6.54 -4.54 0.03
CA PRO A 120 -6.34 -4.42 1.47
C PRO A 120 -5.04 -3.64 1.74
N ASP A 121 -5.06 -2.79 2.76
CA ASP A 121 -3.84 -2.14 3.22
C ASP A 121 -3.03 -3.17 4.02
N ILE A 122 -1.94 -3.69 3.44
CA ILE A 122 -1.13 -4.78 4.00
C ILE A 122 0.26 -4.27 4.34
N HIS A 123 0.78 -4.66 5.51
CA HIS A 123 2.20 -4.60 5.84
C HIS A 123 2.90 -5.88 5.35
N GLY A 124 3.82 -5.76 4.40
CA GLY A 124 4.46 -6.90 3.75
C GLY A 124 4.23 -6.95 2.23
N VAL A 125 4.26 -8.17 1.69
CA VAL A 125 4.19 -8.45 0.24
C VAL A 125 2.75 -8.67 -0.19
N LEU A 126 2.28 -7.85 -1.13
CA LEU A 126 0.97 -7.94 -1.77
C LEU A 126 1.14 -8.13 -3.28
N VAL A 127 0.53 -9.17 -3.82
CA VAL A 127 0.50 -9.44 -5.27
C VAL A 127 -0.94 -9.34 -5.75
N LEU A 128 -1.15 -8.61 -6.84
CA LEU A 128 -2.47 -8.32 -7.40
C LEU A 128 -2.43 -8.39 -8.94
N PRO A 129 -3.55 -8.66 -9.61
CA PRO A 129 -3.64 -8.49 -11.05
C PRO A 129 -3.44 -7.02 -11.44
N ASP A 130 -2.65 -6.78 -12.47
CA ASP A 130 -2.32 -5.45 -13.02
C ASP A 130 -3.25 -5.09 -14.17
N ASP A 131 -4.55 -5.01 -13.88
CA ASP A 131 -5.60 -4.72 -14.86
C ASP A 131 -6.16 -3.29 -14.75
N GLY A 132 -5.53 -2.45 -13.92
CA GLY A 132 -5.97 -1.08 -13.64
C GLY A 132 -7.29 -0.97 -12.86
N LYS A 133 -7.89 -2.09 -12.44
CA LYS A 133 -9.18 -2.11 -11.72
C LYS A 133 -9.02 -2.15 -10.21
N THR A 134 -7.79 -2.15 -9.71
CA THR A 134 -7.53 -2.22 -8.27
C THR A 134 -7.23 -0.83 -7.71
N LEU A 135 -8.10 -0.33 -6.84
CA LEU A 135 -7.91 0.89 -6.08
C LEU A 135 -7.32 0.59 -4.71
N PHE A 136 -6.28 1.35 -4.37
CA PHE A 136 -5.65 1.31 -3.05
C PHE A 136 -6.21 2.45 -2.21
N VAL A 137 -7.09 2.12 -1.29
CA VAL A 137 -7.69 3.11 -0.40
C VAL A 137 -6.72 3.38 0.75
N ARG A 138 -5.83 4.35 0.54
CA ARG A 138 -4.90 4.85 1.56
C ARG A 138 -5.60 5.97 2.32
N LEU A 139 -6.37 5.63 3.37
CA LEU A 139 -7.03 6.63 4.22
C LEU A 139 -5.96 7.48 4.93
N GLY A 140 -5.58 8.60 4.32
CA GLY A 140 -5.02 9.74 5.05
C GLY A 140 -6.04 10.14 6.12
N GLN A 141 -5.56 10.37 7.36
CA GLN A 141 -6.38 10.66 8.55
C GLN A 141 -7.75 11.29 8.23
N ALA A 142 -8.80 10.48 8.21
CA ALA A 142 -10.15 10.99 8.06
C ALA A 142 -10.56 11.66 9.38
N LYS A 143 -10.58 12.99 9.41
CA LYS A 143 -11.23 13.75 10.48
C LYS A 143 -12.75 13.63 10.32
N GLY A 144 -13.32 12.55 10.84
CA GLY A 144 -14.77 12.42 10.99
C GLY A 144 -15.26 13.34 12.09
N THR A 145 -16.08 14.33 11.75
CA THR A 145 -16.78 15.13 12.77
C THR A 145 -18.16 14.52 12.96
N VAL A 146 -18.36 13.78 14.04
CA VAL A 146 -19.70 13.31 14.41
C VAL A 146 -20.50 14.51 14.90
N ARG A 147 -21.43 15.00 14.09
CA ARG A 147 -22.49 15.90 14.55
C ARG A 147 -23.67 15.04 14.97
N SER A 148 -23.78 14.74 16.26
CA SER A 148 -25.02 14.25 16.84
C SER A 148 -26.06 15.36 16.70
N ASN A 149 -27.11 15.14 15.92
CA ASN A 149 -28.30 15.99 15.98
C ASN A 149 -28.99 15.65 17.31
N ALA A 150 -28.89 16.54 18.29
CA ALA A 150 -29.38 16.32 19.65
C ALA A 150 -30.89 16.58 19.82
N ASP A 151 -31.65 16.61 18.74
CA ASP A 151 -33.10 16.83 18.80
C ASP A 151 -33.82 15.53 18.47
N GLY A 152 -34.18 14.78 19.51
CA GLY A 152 -35.07 13.62 19.35
C GLY A 152 -35.11 12.61 20.49
N PHE A 153 -34.29 12.76 21.55
CA PHE A 153 -34.25 11.76 22.63
C PHE A 153 -34.48 12.39 24.01
N CYS A 154 -35.61 13.07 24.19
CA CYS A 154 -36.34 13.22 25.46
C CYS A 154 -37.57 14.14 25.29
N SER A 155 -38.72 13.58 24.92
CA SER A 155 -40.01 14.12 25.33
C SER A 155 -40.77 13.04 26.09
N ARG A 156 -40.65 13.05 27.41
CA ARG A 156 -41.58 12.36 28.30
C ARG A 156 -42.89 13.13 28.29
N SER A 157 -43.98 12.44 28.02
CA SER A 157 -45.34 12.78 28.44
C SER A 157 -45.93 11.56 29.11
#